data_AF-A0AAN1XWK7-F1
#
_entry.id   AF-A0AAN1XWK7-F1
#
_cell.length_a   1.000
_cell.length_b   1.000
_cell.length_c   1.000
_cell.angle_alpha   90.00
_cell.angle_beta   90.00
_cell.angle_gamma   90.00
#
_symmetry.space_group_name_H-M   'P 1'
#
loop_
_entity.id
_entity.type
_entity.pdbx_description
1 polymer ?
#
loop_
_entity_poly.entity_id
_entity_poly.type
_entity_poly.pdbx_seq_one_letter_code
_entity_poly.pdbx_strand_id
1 'polypeptide(L)'
;MRGTGAFVNLAVVGGAARTRPAALVASVGFPAAAAVGIAGLSLGFFLWYGLALRAPHGPAFLDVTLPPALVAGLAVAYAGWIGYGRYFARRADVSERTALRYDALSWAALALLWGTLLPPIGANGGGLWSAIALGTFVLAKLAIAAKLNRTVRDVASTFIVTRLTLLAIAELASMVIGQRPGTHFAASTNMLLAVWGRWDAEHYLGIAAQGYSGTEPAFFPLYPLLIRALGALTGSHLIAGLLVSNAAIFFALLFLYKLIEHEYNRAVAQRATFYVSIFPTAIFFSAVYAESLFLFLSVASFYYVRERRWLTAGIFGFFAALTRSEGILLAAPLFIEWAIAAREGGREFFRYWLDDIVKPIIGLALVPLGLLSYMAYLWVISGDPLRFSHVQTHWGRHLAWPWTSVSTTITKIAHAHAPQTIANESLELGFTLLMLVVLVAGFRRLRLSYTVYMALSILVPMCTSSLMSMPRFALVLFPMFVLFGLWGGRQSFNNAYVAFSLPLLGLFTVLFADWYWVA
;
A
#
# COMPACT_ATOMS: atom_id res chain seq x y z
N MET A 1 23.49 31.02 3.90
CA MET A 1 24.66 30.37 3.29
C MET A 1 24.16 29.46 2.17
N ARG A 2 24.61 29.71 0.93
CA ARG A 2 24.19 29.02 -0.28
C ARG A 2 24.78 27.61 -0.29
N GLY A 3 23.95 26.60 -0.04
CA GLY A 3 24.32 25.20 -0.20
C GLY A 3 24.07 24.77 -1.64
N THR A 4 25.16 24.52 -2.36
CA THR A 4 25.20 23.94 -3.70
C THR A 4 24.39 22.65 -3.76
N GLY A 5 23.31 22.65 -4.54
CA GLY A 5 22.58 21.44 -4.89
C GLY A 5 23.48 20.51 -5.70
N ALA A 6 23.93 19.44 -5.06
CA ALA A 6 24.53 18.32 -5.76
C ALA A 6 23.40 17.62 -6.53
N PHE A 7 23.19 18.04 -7.78
CA PHE A 7 22.44 17.27 -8.76
C PHE A 7 23.14 15.92 -8.89
N VAL A 8 22.50 14.85 -8.40
CA VAL A 8 22.91 13.49 -8.74
C VAL A 8 22.64 13.34 -10.23
N ASN A 9 23.69 13.50 -11.00
CA ASN A 9 23.70 13.36 -12.44
C ASN A 9 23.48 11.87 -12.78
N LEU A 10 22.23 11.46 -12.97
CA LEU A 10 21.87 10.10 -13.42
C LEU A 10 22.20 9.87 -14.92
N ALA A 11 22.91 10.79 -15.57
CA ALA A 11 23.27 10.69 -16.98
C ALA A 11 24.66 10.07 -17.25
N VAL A 12 25.32 9.49 -16.24
CA VAL A 12 26.60 8.76 -16.45
C VAL A 12 26.51 7.35 -15.86
N VAL A 13 25.90 6.44 -16.61
CA VAL A 13 26.36 5.04 -16.65
C VAL A 13 26.66 4.73 -18.10
N GLY A 14 27.85 5.14 -18.52
CA GLY A 14 28.44 4.71 -19.77
C GLY A 14 28.61 3.19 -19.78
N GLY A 15 28.18 2.55 -20.87
CA GLY A 15 28.97 1.54 -21.58
C GLY A 15 29.58 0.37 -20.80
N ALA A 16 29.02 -0.11 -19.70
CA ALA A 16 29.42 -1.42 -19.18
C ALA A 16 28.93 -2.49 -20.16
N ALA A 17 29.85 -3.16 -20.86
CA ALA A 17 29.55 -4.29 -21.72
C ALA A 17 28.68 -5.28 -20.94
N ARG A 18 27.40 -5.41 -21.32
CA ARG A 18 26.47 -6.33 -20.66
C ARG A 18 27.05 -7.74 -20.79
N THR A 19 27.45 -8.32 -19.67
CA THR A 19 27.89 -9.71 -19.62
C THR A 19 26.82 -10.59 -20.25
N ARG A 20 27.20 -11.48 -21.16
CA ARG A 20 26.22 -12.36 -21.81
C ARG A 20 25.54 -13.23 -20.73
N PRO A 21 24.20 -13.43 -20.81
CA PRO A 21 23.45 -14.19 -19.80
C PRO A 21 24.09 -15.54 -19.42
N ALA A 22 24.56 -16.30 -20.42
CA ALA A 22 25.21 -17.60 -20.20
C ALA A 22 26.52 -17.49 -19.39
N ALA A 23 27.38 -16.51 -19.71
CA ALA A 23 28.62 -16.28 -18.98
C ALA A 23 28.35 -15.83 -17.53
N LEU A 24 27.27 -15.04 -17.35
CA LEU A 24 26.85 -14.59 -16.03
C LEU A 24 26.36 -15.77 -15.16
N VAL A 25 25.51 -16.65 -15.69
CA VAL A 25 25.06 -17.86 -14.99
C VAL A 25 26.23 -18.78 -14.64
N ALA A 26 27.15 -19.01 -15.58
CA ALA A 26 28.35 -19.81 -15.35
C ALA A 26 29.22 -19.25 -14.20
N SER A 27 29.30 -17.92 -14.07
CA SER A 27 30.08 -17.27 -13.01
C SER A 27 29.53 -17.51 -11.59
N VAL A 28 28.22 -17.78 -11.45
CA VAL A 28 27.57 -17.94 -10.13
C VAL A 28 27.78 -19.36 -9.56
N GLY A 29 28.02 -20.34 -10.43
CA GLY A 29 28.30 -21.74 -10.06
C GLY A 29 27.08 -22.66 -10.21
N PHE A 30 27.36 -23.95 -10.40
CA PHE A 30 26.35 -24.99 -10.67
C PHE A 30 25.21 -25.06 -9.63
N PRO A 31 25.44 -25.00 -8.31
CA PRO A 31 24.36 -25.15 -7.34
C PRO A 31 23.25 -24.08 -7.47
N ALA A 32 23.63 -22.83 -7.76
CA ALA A 32 22.67 -21.74 -7.93
C ALA A 32 21.87 -21.89 -9.22
N ALA A 33 22.53 -22.25 -10.31
CA ALA A 33 21.87 -22.54 -11.59
C ALA A 33 20.91 -23.74 -11.46
N ALA A 34 21.35 -24.81 -10.80
CA ALA A 34 20.54 -26.00 -10.55
C ALA A 34 19.28 -25.67 -9.73
N ALA A 35 19.40 -24.87 -8.66
CA ALA A 35 18.25 -24.45 -7.85
C ALA A 35 17.20 -23.70 -8.68
N VAL A 36 17.63 -22.77 -9.54
CA VAL A 36 16.74 -22.02 -10.43
C VAL A 36 16.18 -22.91 -11.54
N GLY A 37 16.95 -23.88 -12.03
CA GLY A 37 16.50 -24.90 -12.97
C GLY A 37 15.38 -25.77 -12.39
N ILE A 38 15.55 -26.27 -11.15
CA ILE A 38 14.52 -27.05 -10.45
C ILE A 38 13.26 -26.20 -10.24
N ALA A 39 13.41 -24.94 -9.86
CA ALA A 39 12.30 -24.00 -9.74
C ALA A 39 11.56 -23.80 -11.07
N GLY A 40 12.29 -23.67 -12.18
CA GLY A 40 11.73 -23.55 -13.52
C GLY A 40 10.98 -24.80 -13.98
N LEU A 41 11.53 -25.99 -13.73
CA LEU A 41 10.84 -27.26 -13.99
C LEU A 41 9.56 -27.37 -13.16
N SER A 42 9.62 -26.99 -11.87
CA SER A 42 8.46 -26.99 -10.97
C SER A 42 7.37 -26.03 -11.48
N LEU A 43 7.73 -24.81 -11.85
CA LEU A 43 6.80 -23.84 -12.46
C LEU A 43 6.15 -24.38 -13.73
N GLY A 44 6.97 -24.93 -14.65
CA GLY A 44 6.48 -25.49 -15.91
C GLY A 44 5.50 -26.65 -15.68
N PHE A 45 5.85 -27.56 -14.78
CA PHE A 45 5.00 -28.69 -14.41
C PHE A 45 3.68 -28.21 -13.79
N PHE A 46 3.69 -27.28 -12.83
CA PHE A 46 2.47 -26.86 -12.15
C PHE A 46 1.55 -25.96 -12.99
N LEU A 47 2.10 -25.23 -13.96
CA LEU A 47 1.30 -24.55 -14.98
C LEU A 47 0.58 -25.55 -15.88
N TRP A 48 1.30 -26.57 -16.35
CA TRP A 48 0.71 -27.67 -17.12
C TRP A 48 -0.30 -28.48 -16.30
N TYR A 49 0.00 -28.78 -15.04
CA TYR A 49 -0.87 -29.54 -14.14
C TYR A 49 -2.19 -28.79 -13.90
N GLY A 50 -2.12 -27.47 -13.68
CA GLY A 50 -3.31 -26.64 -13.57
C GLY A 50 -4.16 -26.61 -14.86
N LEU A 51 -3.52 -26.66 -16.03
CA LEU A 51 -4.23 -26.81 -17.32
C LEU A 51 -4.91 -28.18 -17.42
N ALA A 52 -4.16 -29.24 -17.10
CA ALA A 52 -4.64 -30.63 -17.16
C ALA A 52 -5.87 -30.88 -16.27
N LEU A 53 -6.01 -30.15 -15.15
CA LEU A 53 -7.15 -30.26 -14.24
C LEU A 53 -8.40 -29.47 -14.67
N ARG A 54 -8.30 -28.51 -15.60
CA ARG A 54 -9.42 -27.61 -15.93
C ARG A 54 -10.44 -28.21 -16.88
N ALA A 55 -10.06 -29.17 -17.72
CA ALA A 55 -10.95 -29.82 -18.67
C ALA A 55 -10.48 -31.25 -18.99
N PRO A 56 -11.38 -32.16 -19.40
CA PRO A 56 -10.98 -33.48 -19.88
C PRO A 56 -10.20 -33.33 -21.20
N HIS A 57 -8.91 -33.61 -21.13
CA HIS A 57 -8.03 -33.64 -22.29
C HIS A 57 -7.66 -35.09 -22.64
N GLY A 58 -7.46 -35.39 -23.93
CA GLY A 58 -6.97 -36.70 -24.36
C GLY A 58 -5.50 -36.91 -23.96
N PRO A 59 -5.04 -38.17 -23.80
CA PRO A 59 -3.65 -38.48 -23.40
C PRO A 59 -2.60 -37.81 -24.31
N ALA A 60 -2.84 -37.83 -25.62
CA ALA A 60 -1.97 -37.19 -26.61
C ALA A 60 -1.80 -35.68 -26.40
N PHE A 61 -2.85 -34.98 -25.96
CA PHE A 61 -2.74 -33.55 -25.65
C PHE A 61 -1.84 -33.31 -24.43
N LEU A 62 -1.98 -34.13 -23.39
CA LEU A 62 -1.17 -34.03 -22.18
C LEU A 62 0.31 -34.30 -22.46
N ASP A 63 0.60 -35.33 -23.26
CA ASP A 63 1.97 -35.70 -23.67
C ASP A 63 2.63 -34.63 -24.54
N VAL A 64 1.87 -34.02 -25.46
CA VAL A 64 2.39 -32.97 -26.35
C VAL A 64 2.61 -31.64 -25.60
N THR A 65 1.80 -31.35 -24.59
CA THR A 65 1.85 -30.06 -23.87
C THR A 65 2.82 -30.01 -22.70
N LEU A 66 3.21 -31.16 -22.14
CA LEU A 66 4.13 -31.20 -20.99
C LEU A 66 5.56 -30.73 -21.33
N PRO A 67 6.26 -31.26 -22.36
CA PRO A 67 7.59 -30.79 -22.71
C PRO A 67 7.70 -29.27 -22.97
N PRO A 68 6.83 -28.64 -23.78
CA PRO A 68 6.90 -27.19 -23.99
C PRO A 68 6.60 -26.40 -22.70
N ALA A 69 5.74 -26.91 -21.81
CA ALA A 69 5.50 -26.26 -20.52
C ALA A 69 6.74 -26.28 -19.61
N LEU A 70 7.47 -27.41 -19.56
CA LEU A 70 8.74 -27.51 -18.81
C LEU A 70 9.82 -26.57 -19.37
N VAL A 71 9.97 -26.51 -20.69
CA VAL A 71 10.90 -25.59 -21.37
C VAL A 71 10.52 -24.14 -21.10
N ALA A 72 9.23 -23.80 -21.19
CA ALA A 72 8.74 -22.46 -20.86
C ALA A 72 9.00 -22.09 -19.39
N GLY A 73 8.75 -23.01 -18.46
CA GLY A 73 9.03 -22.81 -17.03
C GLY A 73 10.51 -22.53 -16.74
N LEU A 74 11.42 -23.31 -17.35
CA LEU A 74 12.85 -23.05 -17.30
C LEU A 74 13.23 -21.68 -17.87
N ALA A 75 12.73 -21.35 -19.05
CA ALA A 75 13.01 -20.07 -19.70
C ALA A 75 12.54 -18.88 -18.84
N VAL A 76 11.33 -18.95 -18.29
CA VAL A 76 10.77 -17.94 -17.39
C VAL A 76 11.60 -17.81 -16.12
N ALA A 77 12.00 -18.93 -15.50
CA ALA A 77 12.78 -18.90 -14.27
C ALA A 77 14.17 -18.27 -14.47
N TYR A 78 14.91 -18.68 -15.51
CA TYR A 78 16.22 -18.10 -15.80
C TYR A 78 16.12 -16.64 -16.25
N ALA A 79 15.15 -16.29 -17.11
CA ALA A 79 14.95 -14.91 -17.53
C ALA A 79 14.56 -14.01 -16.35
N GLY A 80 13.67 -14.50 -15.48
CA GLY A 80 13.25 -13.81 -14.26
C GLY A 80 14.40 -13.63 -13.28
N TRP A 81 15.18 -14.68 -13.03
CA TRP A 81 16.35 -14.65 -12.14
C TRP A 81 17.41 -13.65 -12.63
N ILE A 82 17.77 -13.72 -13.90
CA ILE A 82 18.75 -12.81 -14.51
C ILE A 82 18.24 -11.37 -14.57
N GLY A 83 17.00 -11.17 -14.99
CA GLY A 83 16.36 -9.86 -15.10
C GLY A 83 16.25 -9.16 -13.74
N TYR A 84 15.73 -9.88 -12.74
CA TYR A 84 15.63 -9.38 -11.36
C TYR A 84 17.03 -9.17 -10.76
N GLY A 85 17.95 -10.12 -10.90
CA GLY A 85 19.30 -10.01 -10.35
C GLY A 85 20.04 -8.77 -10.85
N ARG A 86 19.94 -8.45 -12.15
CA ARG A 86 20.51 -7.23 -12.74
C ARG A 86 19.82 -5.95 -12.27
N TYR A 87 18.50 -5.98 -12.12
CA TYR A 87 17.76 -4.86 -11.55
C TYR A 87 18.19 -4.61 -10.10
N PHE A 88 18.24 -5.68 -9.30
CA PHE A 88 18.57 -5.64 -7.88
C PHE A 88 20.01 -5.22 -7.65
N ALA A 89 20.97 -5.76 -8.41
CA ALA A 89 22.38 -5.38 -8.37
C ALA A 89 22.58 -3.87 -8.48
N ARG A 90 21.92 -3.24 -9.47
CA ARG A 90 21.97 -1.78 -9.68
C ARG A 90 21.34 -0.97 -8.56
N ARG A 91 20.35 -1.52 -7.86
CA ARG A 91 19.62 -0.82 -6.78
C ARG A 91 20.23 -1.01 -5.40
N ALA A 92 20.92 -2.12 -5.19
CA ALA A 92 21.59 -2.45 -3.94
C ALA A 92 23.10 -2.13 -3.97
N ASP A 93 23.62 -1.63 -5.10
CA ASP A 93 25.04 -1.34 -5.30
C ASP A 93 25.95 -2.55 -5.02
N VAL A 94 25.57 -3.70 -5.59
CA VAL A 94 26.31 -4.97 -5.47
C VAL A 94 26.59 -5.56 -6.85
N SER A 95 27.61 -6.41 -6.98
CA SER A 95 27.89 -7.07 -8.25
C SER A 95 26.72 -7.94 -8.72
N GLU A 96 26.52 -8.04 -10.05
CA GLU A 96 25.49 -8.92 -10.63
C GLU A 96 25.65 -10.38 -10.18
N ARG A 97 26.90 -10.85 -10.07
CA ARG A 97 27.24 -12.17 -9.56
C ARG A 97 26.75 -12.37 -8.13
N THR A 98 27.00 -11.39 -7.25
CA THR A 98 26.54 -11.42 -5.85
C THR A 98 25.02 -11.45 -5.78
N ALA A 99 24.35 -10.57 -6.54
CA ALA A 99 22.89 -10.50 -6.57
C ALA A 99 22.27 -11.84 -6.99
N LEU A 100 22.76 -12.43 -8.08
CA LEU A 100 22.26 -13.71 -8.58
C LEU A 100 22.52 -14.86 -7.61
N ARG A 101 23.74 -14.93 -7.04
CA ARG A 101 24.10 -15.99 -6.09
C ARG A 101 23.17 -16.03 -4.89
N TYR A 102 22.89 -14.87 -4.30
CA TYR A 102 21.95 -14.79 -3.18
C TYR A 102 20.51 -15.05 -3.63
N ASP A 103 20.10 -14.48 -4.76
CA ASP A 103 18.73 -14.60 -5.25
C ASP A 103 18.33 -16.05 -5.59
N ALA A 104 19.27 -16.89 -6.01
CA ALA A 104 19.02 -18.30 -6.33
C ALA A 104 18.34 -19.07 -5.17
N LEU A 105 18.63 -18.71 -3.92
CA LEU A 105 17.99 -19.29 -2.74
C LEU A 105 16.48 -19.02 -2.71
N SER A 106 16.03 -17.86 -3.17
CA SER A 106 14.60 -17.55 -3.22
C SER A 106 13.86 -18.46 -4.19
N TRP A 107 14.47 -18.77 -5.34
CA TRP A 107 13.89 -19.64 -6.36
C TRP A 107 13.72 -21.08 -5.88
N ALA A 108 14.64 -21.58 -5.04
CA ALA A 108 14.53 -22.93 -4.48
C ALA A 108 13.21 -23.16 -3.71
N ALA A 109 12.58 -22.12 -3.18
CA ALA A 109 11.29 -22.20 -2.52
C ALA A 109 10.16 -22.76 -3.42
N LEU A 110 10.26 -22.59 -4.74
CA LEU A 110 9.25 -23.08 -5.68
C LEU A 110 9.26 -24.61 -5.81
N ALA A 111 10.31 -25.29 -5.32
CA ALA A 111 10.28 -26.75 -5.19
C ALA A 111 9.24 -27.22 -4.17
N LEU A 112 8.79 -26.37 -3.23
CA LEU A 112 7.74 -26.70 -2.28
C LEU A 112 6.36 -26.89 -2.96
N LEU A 113 6.20 -26.46 -4.22
CA LEU A 113 4.99 -26.74 -5.00
C LEU A 113 4.75 -28.26 -5.15
N TRP A 114 5.80 -29.10 -5.17
CA TRP A 114 5.62 -30.55 -5.24
C TRP A 114 4.81 -31.12 -4.06
N GLY A 115 4.76 -30.40 -2.94
CA GLY A 115 3.88 -30.73 -1.82
C GLY A 115 2.40 -30.77 -2.18
N THR A 116 1.95 -30.06 -3.23
CA THR A 116 0.55 -30.09 -3.66
C THR A 116 0.10 -31.47 -4.16
N LEU A 117 1.04 -32.35 -4.50
CA LEU A 117 0.76 -33.74 -4.90
C LEU A 117 0.71 -34.70 -3.71
N LEU A 118 1.10 -34.26 -2.51
CA LEU A 118 0.99 -35.06 -1.30
C LEU A 118 -0.49 -35.19 -0.89
N PRO A 119 -0.85 -36.27 -0.16
CA PRO A 119 -2.18 -36.43 0.41
C PRO A 119 -2.59 -35.15 1.16
N PRO A 120 -3.83 -34.68 0.98
CA PRO A 120 -4.24 -33.41 1.56
C PRO A 120 -4.21 -33.46 3.09
N ILE A 121 -3.49 -32.52 3.70
CA ILE A 121 -3.56 -32.28 5.14
C ILE A 121 -4.80 -31.40 5.37
N GLY A 122 -5.92 -32.02 5.73
CA GLY A 122 -7.21 -31.35 5.88
C GLY A 122 -7.90 -30.99 4.55
N ALA A 123 -8.95 -30.16 4.61
CA ALA A 123 -9.86 -29.92 3.48
C ALA A 123 -9.23 -29.17 2.27
N ASN A 124 -8.02 -28.61 2.38
CA ASN A 124 -7.41 -27.68 1.40
C ASN A 124 -5.94 -28.01 1.02
N GLY A 125 -5.55 -29.29 0.98
CA GLY A 125 -4.15 -29.70 0.85
C GLY A 125 -3.35 -29.04 -0.29
N GLY A 126 -3.91 -28.94 -1.51
CA GLY A 126 -3.21 -28.34 -2.66
C GLY A 126 -3.04 -26.81 -2.57
N GLY A 127 -3.99 -26.10 -1.95
CA GLY A 127 -3.90 -24.65 -1.78
C GLY A 127 -2.84 -24.25 -0.75
N LEU A 128 -2.70 -25.04 0.31
CA LEU A 128 -1.73 -24.79 1.39
C LEU A 128 -0.28 -24.80 0.89
N TRP A 129 0.12 -25.83 0.15
CA TRP A 129 1.49 -25.94 -0.36
C TRP A 129 1.84 -24.85 -1.37
N SER A 130 0.88 -24.46 -2.21
CA SER A 130 1.05 -23.32 -3.12
C SER A 130 1.29 -22.02 -2.36
N ALA A 131 0.53 -21.79 -1.28
CA ALA A 131 0.71 -20.63 -0.41
C ALA A 131 2.06 -20.66 0.34
N ILE A 132 2.48 -21.83 0.84
CA ILE A 132 3.77 -22.01 1.50
C ILE A 132 4.93 -21.74 0.53
N ALA A 133 4.86 -22.28 -0.69
CA ALA A 133 5.88 -22.09 -1.71
C ALA A 133 6.03 -20.60 -2.09
N LEU A 134 4.91 -19.93 -2.40
CA LEU A 134 4.91 -18.51 -2.75
C LEU A 134 5.32 -17.62 -1.58
N GLY A 135 4.81 -17.89 -0.38
CA GLY A 135 5.16 -17.18 0.84
C GLY A 135 6.66 -17.28 1.14
N THR A 136 7.22 -18.49 1.05
CA THR A 136 8.66 -18.73 1.24
C THR A 136 9.49 -18.03 0.17
N PHE A 137 9.05 -18.05 -1.09
CA PHE A 137 9.70 -17.32 -2.19
C PHE A 137 9.76 -15.81 -1.90
N VAL A 138 8.63 -15.20 -1.51
CA VAL A 138 8.54 -13.77 -1.21
C VAL A 138 9.36 -13.40 0.03
N LEU A 139 9.28 -14.20 1.10
CA LEU A 139 10.06 -13.98 2.32
C LEU A 139 11.56 -14.09 2.06
N ALA A 140 12.00 -15.07 1.26
CA ALA A 140 13.39 -15.21 0.86
C ALA A 140 13.86 -13.99 0.04
N LYS A 141 13.06 -13.52 -0.93
CA LYS A 141 13.33 -12.28 -1.68
C LYS A 141 13.50 -11.09 -0.74
N LEU A 142 12.58 -10.92 0.21
CA LEU A 142 12.63 -9.82 1.17
C LEU A 142 13.84 -9.91 2.09
N ALA A 143 14.17 -11.11 2.59
CA ALA A 143 15.33 -11.33 3.45
C ALA A 143 16.65 -11.01 2.73
N ILE A 144 16.78 -11.44 1.47
CA ILE A 144 17.94 -11.12 0.63
C ILE A 144 18.00 -9.61 0.36
N ALA A 145 16.86 -9.00 0.04
CA ALA A 145 16.78 -7.56 -0.19
C ALA A 145 17.15 -6.76 1.07
N ALA A 146 16.66 -7.14 2.25
CA ALA A 146 17.02 -6.53 3.52
C ALA A 146 18.50 -6.76 3.90
N LYS A 147 19.06 -7.93 3.54
CA LYS A 147 20.48 -8.21 3.76
C LYS A 147 21.36 -7.27 2.94
N LEU A 148 21.03 -7.03 1.66
CA LEU A 148 21.90 -6.31 0.73
C LEU A 148 21.53 -4.83 0.55
N ASN A 149 20.31 -4.42 0.89
CA ASN A 149 19.84 -3.04 0.78
C ASN A 149 19.40 -2.49 2.15
N ARG A 150 20.07 -1.43 2.61
CA ARG A 150 19.84 -0.83 3.94
C ARG A 150 18.46 -0.20 4.08
N THR A 151 17.95 0.45 3.04
CA THR A 151 16.60 1.03 3.03
C THR A 151 15.55 -0.06 3.20
N VAL A 152 15.68 -1.18 2.47
CA VAL A 152 14.77 -2.32 2.62
C VAL A 152 14.87 -2.92 4.03
N ARG A 153 16.06 -2.98 4.62
CA ARG A 153 16.26 -3.48 5.98
C ARG A 153 15.52 -2.64 7.03
N ASP A 154 15.67 -1.32 6.96
CA ASP A 154 15.07 -0.40 7.93
C ASP A 154 13.53 -0.41 7.83
N VAL A 155 13.00 -0.47 6.60
CA VAL A 155 11.56 -0.57 6.36
C VAL A 155 11.01 -1.94 6.76
N ALA A 156 11.69 -3.03 6.40
CA ALA A 156 11.26 -4.39 6.73
C ALA A 156 11.26 -4.64 8.24
N SER A 157 12.27 -4.14 8.96
CA SER A 157 12.29 -4.26 10.44
C SER A 157 11.11 -3.53 11.08
N THR A 158 10.86 -2.27 10.68
CA THR A 158 9.69 -1.50 11.15
C THR A 158 8.38 -2.19 10.83
N PHE A 159 8.23 -2.68 9.59
CA PHE A 159 7.04 -3.38 9.13
C PHE A 159 6.81 -4.66 9.94
N ILE A 160 7.80 -5.56 10.01
CA ILE A 160 7.67 -6.86 10.68
C ILE A 160 7.35 -6.67 12.16
N VAL A 161 8.10 -5.80 12.87
CA VAL A 161 7.87 -5.58 14.30
C VAL A 161 6.46 -5.05 14.55
N THR A 162 6.05 -3.99 13.84
CA THR A 162 4.73 -3.40 14.08
C THR A 162 3.58 -4.30 13.66
N ARG A 163 3.70 -5.01 12.54
CA ARG A 163 2.65 -5.91 12.06
C ARG A 163 2.49 -7.15 12.93
N LEU A 164 3.59 -7.76 13.38
CA LEU A 164 3.52 -8.91 14.30
C LEU A 164 2.95 -8.53 15.65
N THR A 165 3.30 -7.35 16.18
CA THR A 165 2.70 -6.84 17.42
C THR A 165 1.20 -6.60 17.26
N LEU A 166 0.75 -5.98 16.17
CA LEU A 166 -0.68 -5.76 15.92
C LEU A 166 -1.44 -7.07 15.72
N LEU A 167 -0.86 -8.03 15.00
CA LEU A 167 -1.41 -9.36 14.86
C LEU A 167 -1.59 -10.00 16.24
N ALA A 168 -0.53 -10.02 17.05
CA ALA A 168 -0.61 -10.60 18.39
C ALA A 168 -1.69 -9.93 19.26
N ILE A 169 -1.78 -8.60 19.28
CA ILE A 169 -2.78 -7.88 20.09
C ILE A 169 -4.20 -8.17 19.59
N ALA A 170 -4.43 -8.07 18.27
CA ALA A 170 -5.76 -8.28 17.69
C ALA A 170 -6.26 -9.71 17.92
N GLU A 171 -5.39 -10.71 17.74
CA GLU A 171 -5.75 -12.11 17.94
C GLU A 171 -5.94 -12.47 19.41
N LEU A 172 -5.07 -11.98 20.30
CA LEU A 172 -5.25 -12.20 21.74
C LEU A 172 -6.52 -11.53 22.24
N ALA A 173 -6.83 -10.32 21.76
CA ALA A 173 -8.07 -9.64 22.10
C ALA A 173 -9.30 -10.43 21.61
N SER A 174 -9.28 -10.93 20.37
CA SER A 174 -10.39 -11.70 19.81
C SER A 174 -10.62 -13.02 20.55
N MET A 175 -9.57 -13.66 21.06
CA MET A 175 -9.66 -14.91 21.83
C MET A 175 -10.04 -14.71 23.30
N VAL A 176 -9.48 -13.70 23.96
CA VAL A 176 -9.58 -13.53 25.42
C VAL A 176 -10.76 -12.67 25.82
N ILE A 177 -11.01 -11.58 25.08
CA ILE A 177 -12.10 -10.63 25.38
C ILE A 177 -13.36 -11.03 24.63
N GLY A 178 -13.21 -11.46 23.38
CA GLY A 178 -14.32 -11.91 22.53
C GLY A 178 -14.87 -10.80 21.63
N GLN A 179 -16.18 -10.84 21.39
CA GLN A 179 -16.91 -9.85 20.62
C GLN A 179 -18.04 -9.28 21.46
N ARG A 180 -18.27 -7.97 21.37
CA ARG A 180 -19.40 -7.33 22.04
C ARG A 180 -20.73 -7.95 21.58
N PRO A 181 -21.78 -7.95 22.41
CA PRO A 181 -23.09 -8.46 22.02
C PRO A 181 -23.63 -7.80 20.76
N GLY A 182 -24.19 -8.60 19.84
CA GLY A 182 -24.78 -8.14 18.60
C GLY A 182 -24.67 -9.18 17.47
N THR A 183 -25.40 -8.94 16.40
CA THR A 183 -25.24 -9.68 15.14
C THR A 183 -24.15 -9.01 14.32
N HIS A 184 -23.03 -9.71 14.14
CA HIS A 184 -21.87 -9.19 13.41
C HIS A 184 -21.66 -9.96 12.11
N PHE A 185 -21.15 -9.25 11.10
CA PHE A 185 -20.74 -9.88 9.84
C PHE A 185 -19.60 -10.88 10.09
N ALA A 186 -19.76 -12.11 9.63
CA ALA A 186 -18.77 -13.17 9.79
C ALA A 186 -17.91 -13.33 8.53
N ALA A 187 -16.80 -12.58 8.44
CA ALA A 187 -15.88 -12.63 7.30
C ALA A 187 -15.17 -14.00 7.15
N SER A 188 -15.05 -14.77 8.24
CA SER A 188 -14.46 -16.12 8.25
C SER A 188 -14.97 -16.91 9.44
N THR A 189 -15.03 -18.24 9.30
CA THR A 189 -15.20 -19.17 10.43
C THR A 189 -13.91 -19.35 11.24
N ASN A 190 -12.75 -18.98 10.68
CA ASN A 190 -11.50 -18.96 11.41
C ASN A 190 -11.41 -17.70 12.26
N MET A 191 -11.41 -17.86 13.58
CA MET A 191 -11.35 -16.75 14.54
C MET A 191 -10.11 -15.86 14.32
N LEU A 192 -8.99 -16.48 13.90
CA LEU A 192 -7.73 -15.81 13.56
C LEU A 192 -7.75 -14.97 12.28
N LEU A 193 -8.80 -15.11 11.47
CA LEU A 193 -8.95 -14.33 10.23
C LEU A 193 -10.12 -13.36 10.35
N ALA A 194 -11.17 -13.75 11.07
CA ALA A 194 -12.40 -12.98 11.22
C ALA A 194 -12.17 -11.56 11.78
N VAL A 195 -11.18 -11.37 12.66
CA VAL A 195 -10.88 -10.07 13.27
C VAL A 195 -10.53 -8.98 12.24
N TRP A 196 -9.99 -9.38 11.08
CA TRP A 196 -9.50 -8.44 10.06
C TRP A 196 -10.55 -7.98 9.04
N GLY A 197 -11.74 -8.60 9.07
CA GLY A 197 -12.83 -8.37 8.13
C GLY A 197 -14.02 -7.60 8.72
N ARG A 198 -13.75 -6.60 9.57
CA ARG A 198 -14.79 -5.87 10.32
C ARG A 198 -15.07 -4.46 9.79
N TRP A 199 -16.28 -3.97 10.09
CA TRP A 199 -16.75 -2.64 9.70
C TRP A 199 -16.66 -2.43 8.19
N ASP A 200 -15.99 -1.39 7.67
CA ASP A 200 -15.90 -1.09 6.23
C ASP A 200 -15.39 -2.25 5.38
N ALA A 201 -14.64 -3.19 5.97
CA ALA A 201 -14.22 -4.41 5.30
C ALA A 201 -15.41 -5.19 4.71
N GLU A 202 -16.59 -5.16 5.35
CA GLU A 202 -17.82 -5.78 4.85
C GLU A 202 -18.15 -5.27 3.44
N HIS A 203 -18.15 -3.96 3.24
CA HIS A 203 -18.43 -3.35 1.94
C HIS A 203 -17.37 -3.71 0.91
N TYR A 204 -16.08 -3.69 1.26
CA TYR A 204 -15.02 -4.06 0.32
C TYR A 204 -15.08 -5.53 -0.10
N LEU A 205 -15.36 -6.43 0.85
CA LEU A 205 -15.53 -7.86 0.58
C LEU A 205 -16.82 -8.13 -0.22
N GLY A 206 -17.90 -7.41 0.10
CA GLY A 206 -19.18 -7.44 -0.62
C GLY A 206 -19.01 -7.02 -2.08
N ILE A 207 -18.36 -5.88 -2.35
CA ILE A 207 -18.10 -5.41 -3.71
C ILE A 207 -17.22 -6.39 -4.48
N ALA A 208 -16.19 -6.96 -3.84
CA ALA A 208 -15.33 -7.95 -4.47
C ALA A 208 -16.10 -9.22 -4.87
N ALA A 209 -17.05 -9.65 -4.04
CA ALA A 209 -17.84 -10.85 -4.29
C ALA A 209 -19.01 -10.65 -5.26
N GLN A 210 -19.77 -9.56 -5.09
CA GLN A 210 -21.09 -9.39 -5.70
C GLN A 210 -21.19 -8.13 -6.58
N GLY A 211 -20.20 -7.23 -6.53
CA GLY A 211 -20.26 -5.93 -7.20
C GLY A 211 -20.97 -4.87 -6.38
N TYR A 212 -21.27 -3.73 -7.02
CA TYR A 212 -21.91 -2.59 -6.35
C TYR A 212 -23.41 -2.76 -6.23
N SER A 213 -23.93 -2.55 -5.03
CA SER A 213 -25.37 -2.43 -4.72
C SER A 213 -25.57 -1.35 -3.65
N GLY A 214 -26.79 -1.17 -3.11
CA GLY A 214 -27.03 -0.38 -1.89
C GLY A 214 -26.21 0.90 -1.67
N THR A 215 -25.35 0.85 -0.64
CA THR A 215 -24.51 1.97 -0.15
C THR A 215 -23.05 1.85 -0.57
N GLU A 216 -22.70 0.72 -1.19
CA GLU A 216 -21.39 0.37 -1.71
C GLU A 216 -20.77 1.43 -2.63
N PRO A 217 -21.53 2.26 -3.40
CA PRO A 217 -20.96 3.37 -4.17
C PRO A 217 -20.12 4.37 -3.36
N ALA A 218 -20.23 4.40 -2.02
CA ALA A 218 -19.33 5.18 -1.17
C ALA A 218 -17.87 4.67 -1.20
N PHE A 219 -17.67 3.38 -1.53
CA PHE A 219 -16.39 2.68 -1.46
C PHE A 219 -15.81 2.53 -2.87
N PHE A 220 -14.71 3.24 -3.12
CA PHE A 220 -14.13 3.38 -4.45
C PHE A 220 -13.50 2.08 -4.99
N PRO A 221 -13.39 1.91 -6.32
CA PRO A 221 -13.32 0.59 -6.95
C PRO A 221 -11.96 -0.10 -6.92
N LEU A 222 -10.84 0.62 -6.82
CA LEU A 222 -9.53 -0.02 -7.02
C LEU A 222 -9.24 -1.10 -5.98
N TYR A 223 -9.51 -0.82 -4.70
CA TYR A 223 -9.25 -1.76 -3.62
C TYR A 223 -10.07 -3.06 -3.74
N PRO A 224 -11.42 -3.02 -3.86
CA PRO A 224 -12.21 -4.24 -4.04
C PRO A 224 -11.96 -4.96 -5.37
N LEU A 225 -11.58 -4.24 -6.44
CA LEU A 225 -11.17 -4.89 -7.70
C LEU A 225 -9.88 -5.70 -7.55
N LEU A 226 -8.90 -5.18 -6.81
CA LEU A 226 -7.68 -5.93 -6.48
C LEU A 226 -7.99 -7.13 -5.58
N ILE A 227 -8.89 -6.97 -4.62
CA ILE A 227 -9.39 -8.08 -3.78
C ILE A 227 -10.05 -9.14 -4.65
N ARG A 228 -10.90 -8.77 -5.60
CA ARG A 228 -11.57 -9.73 -6.50
C ARG A 228 -10.56 -10.48 -7.36
N ALA A 229 -9.63 -9.76 -7.98
CA ALA A 229 -8.61 -10.34 -8.84
C ALA A 229 -7.70 -11.32 -8.08
N LEU A 230 -7.24 -10.94 -6.88
CA LEU A 230 -6.41 -11.81 -6.05
C LEU A 230 -7.23 -12.89 -5.32
N GLY A 231 -8.51 -12.64 -5.06
CA GLY A 231 -9.47 -13.59 -4.51
C GLY A 231 -9.69 -14.77 -5.44
N ALA A 232 -9.75 -14.52 -6.76
CA ALA A 232 -9.80 -15.57 -7.78
C ALA A 232 -8.57 -16.49 -7.77
N LEU A 233 -7.41 -16.00 -7.29
CA LEU A 233 -6.18 -16.78 -7.16
C LEU A 233 -6.04 -17.48 -5.81
N THR A 234 -6.50 -16.84 -4.73
CA THR A 234 -6.34 -17.32 -3.35
C THR A 234 -7.52 -18.16 -2.86
N GLY A 235 -8.67 -18.10 -3.53
CA GLY A 235 -9.92 -18.70 -3.09
C GLY A 235 -10.60 -17.97 -1.93
N SER A 236 -10.08 -16.81 -1.49
CA SER A 236 -10.63 -16.05 -0.36
C SER A 236 -10.43 -14.55 -0.55
N HIS A 237 -11.54 -13.80 -0.65
CA HIS A 237 -11.50 -12.34 -0.68
C HIS A 237 -10.90 -11.73 0.60
N LEU A 238 -11.09 -12.37 1.76
CA LEU A 238 -10.51 -11.91 3.02
C LEU A 238 -8.98 -12.00 3.00
N ILE A 239 -8.42 -13.16 2.60
CA ILE A 239 -6.97 -13.34 2.48
C ILE A 239 -6.42 -12.39 1.41
N ALA A 240 -7.12 -12.24 0.27
CA ALA A 240 -6.75 -11.29 -0.76
C ALA A 240 -6.69 -9.84 -0.24
N GLY A 241 -7.70 -9.39 0.52
CA GLY A 241 -7.71 -8.08 1.16
C GLY A 241 -6.55 -7.86 2.12
N LEU A 242 -6.26 -8.84 2.97
CA LEU A 242 -5.12 -8.82 3.88
C LEU A 242 -3.79 -8.70 3.13
N LEU A 243 -3.61 -9.48 2.06
CA LEU A 243 -2.41 -9.44 1.22
C LEU A 243 -2.26 -8.08 0.53
N VAL A 244 -3.33 -7.52 -0.03
CA VAL A 244 -3.30 -6.20 -0.68
C VAL A 244 -2.95 -5.13 0.35
N SER A 245 -3.61 -5.09 1.51
CA SER A 245 -3.34 -4.10 2.56
C SER A 245 -1.89 -4.15 3.05
N ASN A 246 -1.39 -5.34 3.37
CA ASN A 246 -0.05 -5.50 3.95
C ASN A 246 1.06 -5.33 2.92
N ALA A 247 0.86 -5.72 1.66
CA ALA A 247 1.79 -5.40 0.59
C ALA A 247 1.82 -3.90 0.32
N ALA A 248 0.64 -3.25 0.28
CA ALA A 248 0.54 -1.82 0.05
C ALA A 248 1.22 -1.01 1.16
N ILE A 249 0.99 -1.30 2.44
CA ILE A 249 1.66 -0.55 3.52
C ILE A 249 3.18 -0.76 3.51
N PHE A 250 3.67 -1.96 3.17
CA PHE A 250 5.12 -2.17 2.99
C PHE A 250 5.69 -1.24 1.91
N PHE A 251 5.04 -1.15 0.75
CA PHE A 251 5.47 -0.24 -0.31
C PHE A 251 5.25 1.23 0.06
N ALA A 252 4.18 1.58 0.78
CA ALA A 252 3.98 2.93 1.30
C ALA A 252 5.14 3.37 2.19
N LEU A 253 5.55 2.54 3.15
CA LEU A 253 6.71 2.80 4.01
C LEU A 253 8.00 2.90 3.20
N LEU A 254 8.19 2.04 2.19
CA LEU A 254 9.37 2.09 1.32
C LEU A 254 9.46 3.39 0.52
N PHE A 255 8.37 3.81 -0.12
CA PHE A 255 8.35 5.06 -0.88
C PHE A 255 8.42 6.28 0.04
N LEU A 256 7.79 6.24 1.21
CA LEU A 256 7.86 7.32 2.21
C LEU A 256 9.29 7.49 2.71
N TYR A 257 9.95 6.38 3.04
CA TYR A 257 11.35 6.37 3.45
C TYR A 257 12.22 7.04 2.38
N LYS A 258 12.10 6.59 1.12
CA LYS A 258 12.93 7.10 0.02
C LYS A 258 12.64 8.57 -0.28
N LEU A 259 11.38 8.98 -0.23
CA LEU A 259 10.98 10.37 -0.42
C LEU A 259 11.61 11.28 0.64
N ILE A 260 11.51 10.89 1.91
CA ILE A 260 12.04 11.67 3.03
C ILE A 260 13.57 11.64 3.08
N GLU A 261 14.19 10.50 2.79
CA GLU A 261 15.65 10.37 2.74
C GLU A 261 16.24 11.25 1.64
N HIS A 262 15.56 11.34 0.48
CA HIS A 262 15.97 12.20 -0.63
C HIS A 262 15.86 13.70 -0.30
N GLU A 263 14.84 14.12 0.46
CA GLU A 263 14.63 15.54 0.79
C GLU A 263 15.32 16.01 2.07
N TYR A 264 15.53 15.10 3.02
CA TYR A 264 16.03 15.41 4.34
C TYR A 264 17.24 14.52 4.66
N ASN A 265 17.03 13.45 5.42
CA ASN A 265 18.06 12.49 5.76
C ASN A 265 17.45 11.20 6.27
N ARG A 266 18.31 10.18 6.37
CA ARG A 266 17.98 8.83 6.84
C ARG A 266 17.29 8.80 8.20
N ALA A 267 17.75 9.60 9.17
CA ALA A 267 17.20 9.57 10.52
C ALA A 267 15.76 10.11 10.57
N VAL A 268 15.46 11.14 9.77
CA VAL A 268 14.08 11.64 9.61
C VAL A 268 13.20 10.59 8.93
N ALA A 269 13.71 9.91 7.90
CA ALA A 269 12.99 8.85 7.19
C ALA A 269 12.62 7.69 8.14
N GLN A 270 13.59 7.17 8.90
CA GLN A 270 13.38 6.10 9.89
C GLN A 270 12.32 6.48 10.93
N ARG A 271 12.40 7.69 11.51
CA ARG A 271 11.43 8.17 12.48
C ARG A 271 10.04 8.32 11.87
N ALA A 272 9.93 8.92 10.69
CA ALA A 272 8.64 9.10 10.02
C ALA A 272 7.97 7.76 9.69
N THR A 273 8.72 6.79 9.14
CA THR A 273 8.19 5.45 8.85
C THR A 273 7.81 4.68 10.11
N PHE A 274 8.57 4.86 11.21
CA PHE A 274 8.21 4.27 12.49
C PHE A 274 6.94 4.91 13.04
N TYR A 275 6.86 6.24 13.08
CA TYR A 275 5.74 7.00 13.62
C TYR A 275 4.42 6.73 12.90
N VAL A 276 4.41 6.64 11.57
CA VAL A 276 3.20 6.25 10.82
C VAL A 276 2.79 4.80 11.13
N SER A 277 3.76 3.91 11.34
CA SER A 277 3.49 2.50 11.64
C SER A 277 2.94 2.27 13.06
N ILE A 278 3.19 3.19 13.98
CA ILE A 278 2.70 3.16 15.37
C ILE A 278 1.64 4.21 15.67
N PHE A 279 1.14 4.93 14.66
CA PHE A 279 0.08 5.92 14.84
C PHE A 279 -1.14 5.25 15.47
N PRO A 280 -1.95 5.93 16.33
CA PRO A 280 -3.01 5.28 17.10
C PRO A 280 -3.97 4.40 16.26
N THR A 281 -4.26 4.79 15.02
CA THR A 281 -5.18 4.07 14.13
C THR A 281 -4.47 3.18 13.11
N ALA A 282 -3.17 2.88 13.27
CA ALA A 282 -2.38 2.08 12.32
C ALA A 282 -2.84 0.62 12.16
N ILE A 283 -3.85 0.17 12.91
CA ILE A 283 -4.55 -1.09 12.70
C ILE A 283 -5.24 -1.16 11.32
N PHE A 284 -5.74 -0.03 10.82
CA PHE A 284 -6.37 0.05 9.48
C PHE A 284 -5.38 -0.17 8.34
N PHE A 285 -4.06 -0.14 8.61
CA PHE A 285 -3.08 -0.57 7.62
C PHE A 285 -2.97 -2.09 7.48
N SER A 286 -3.37 -2.85 8.51
CA SER A 286 -3.33 -4.31 8.52
C SER A 286 -4.66 -4.94 8.10
N ALA A 287 -5.78 -4.32 8.47
CA ALA A 287 -7.13 -4.81 8.17
C ALA A 287 -7.51 -4.65 6.68
N VAL A 288 -8.66 -5.24 6.28
CA VAL A 288 -9.18 -5.14 4.90
C VAL A 288 -9.76 -3.74 4.65
N TYR A 289 -8.88 -2.80 4.35
CA TYR A 289 -9.10 -1.36 4.32
C TYR A 289 -8.25 -0.72 3.21
N ALA A 290 -8.77 0.33 2.56
CA ALA A 290 -8.11 0.98 1.43
C ALA A 290 -6.94 1.90 1.83
N GLU A 291 -6.77 2.19 3.12
CA GLU A 291 -5.83 3.16 3.71
C GLU A 291 -4.39 2.89 3.27
N SER A 292 -3.94 1.64 3.36
CA SER A 292 -2.60 1.22 2.96
C SER A 292 -2.33 1.48 1.48
N LEU A 293 -3.32 1.16 0.64
CA LEU A 293 -3.23 1.33 -0.81
C LEU A 293 -3.25 2.82 -1.18
N PHE A 294 -4.12 3.60 -0.57
CA PHE A 294 -4.17 5.04 -0.78
C PHE A 294 -2.87 5.73 -0.37
N LEU A 295 -2.33 5.41 0.82
CA LEU A 295 -1.06 5.97 1.29
C LEU A 295 0.09 5.59 0.34
N PHE A 296 0.17 4.33 -0.09
CA PHE A 296 1.17 3.88 -1.05
C PHE A 296 1.13 4.69 -2.34
N LEU A 297 -0.05 4.77 -2.98
CA LEU A 297 -0.20 5.44 -4.26
C LEU A 297 0.05 6.95 -4.15
N SER A 298 -0.41 7.58 -3.06
CA SER A 298 -0.18 9.01 -2.80
C SER A 298 1.30 9.32 -2.62
N VAL A 299 2.01 8.59 -1.77
CA VAL A 299 3.44 8.81 -1.51
C VAL A 299 4.28 8.45 -2.74
N ALA A 300 3.94 7.39 -3.46
CA ALA A 300 4.61 7.04 -4.71
C ALA A 300 4.43 8.13 -5.78
N SER A 301 3.24 8.75 -5.87
CA SER A 301 3.00 9.90 -6.75
C SER A 301 3.97 11.04 -6.43
N PHE A 302 4.06 11.45 -5.16
CA PHE A 302 5.00 12.48 -4.71
C PHE A 302 6.47 12.11 -4.94
N TYR A 303 6.85 10.86 -4.69
CA TYR A 303 8.20 10.37 -4.99
C TYR A 303 8.55 10.55 -6.47
N TYR A 304 7.67 10.15 -7.39
CA TYR A 304 7.94 10.30 -8.81
C TYR A 304 7.86 11.74 -9.30
N VAL A 305 7.08 12.62 -8.65
CA VAL A 305 7.14 14.07 -8.90
C VAL A 305 8.53 14.62 -8.56
N ARG A 306 9.12 14.22 -7.42
CA ARG A 306 10.48 14.65 -7.05
C ARG A 306 11.54 14.19 -8.04
N GLU A 307 11.36 13.00 -8.60
CA GLU A 307 12.21 12.45 -9.66
C GLU A 307 11.91 13.06 -11.05
N ARG A 308 11.03 14.07 -11.15
CA ARG A 308 10.55 14.68 -12.41
C ARG A 308 9.94 13.67 -13.41
N ARG A 309 9.46 12.54 -12.91
CA ARG A 309 8.78 11.51 -13.70
C ARG A 309 7.27 11.72 -13.69
N TRP A 310 6.85 12.83 -14.28
CA TRP A 310 5.48 13.34 -14.21
C TRP A 310 4.40 12.35 -14.67
N LEU A 311 4.62 11.66 -15.78
CA LEU A 311 3.68 10.65 -16.28
C LEU A 311 3.51 9.52 -15.25
N THR A 312 4.61 9.03 -14.67
CA THR A 312 4.56 7.98 -13.64
C THR A 312 3.85 8.50 -12.39
N ALA A 313 4.14 9.72 -11.95
CA ALA A 313 3.43 10.34 -10.82
C ALA A 313 1.92 10.45 -11.05
N GLY A 314 1.51 10.82 -12.27
CA GLY A 314 0.11 10.88 -12.69
C GLY A 314 -0.58 9.52 -12.72
N ILE A 315 0.11 8.46 -13.16
CA ILE A 315 -0.42 7.09 -13.10
C ILE A 315 -0.71 6.68 -11.66
N PHE A 316 0.21 6.96 -10.73
CA PHE A 316 -0.04 6.71 -9.30
C PHE A 316 -1.19 7.57 -8.75
N GLY A 317 -1.30 8.82 -9.18
CA GLY A 317 -2.41 9.70 -8.80
C GLY A 317 -3.77 9.26 -9.36
N PHE A 318 -3.82 8.78 -10.60
CA PHE A 318 -5.01 8.15 -11.20
C PHE A 318 -5.52 7.00 -10.33
N PHE A 319 -4.62 6.08 -9.97
CA PHE A 319 -4.98 4.94 -9.13
C PHE A 319 -5.34 5.38 -7.71
N ALA A 320 -4.67 6.39 -7.14
CA ALA A 320 -5.03 6.93 -5.83
C ALA A 320 -6.47 7.47 -5.82
N ALA A 321 -6.86 8.21 -6.86
CA ALA A 321 -8.23 8.71 -7.04
C ALA A 321 -9.29 7.60 -7.24
N LEU A 322 -8.86 6.38 -7.58
CA LEU A 322 -9.71 5.19 -7.63
C LEU A 322 -9.75 4.39 -6.31
N THR A 323 -8.98 4.78 -5.30
CA THR A 323 -9.07 4.17 -3.95
C THR A 323 -10.01 4.92 -3.03
N ARG A 324 -10.06 6.26 -3.16
CA ARG A 324 -10.88 7.20 -2.36
C ARG A 324 -11.00 8.51 -3.15
N SER A 325 -12.06 9.28 -2.86
CA SER A 325 -12.29 10.59 -3.47
C SER A 325 -11.14 11.58 -3.26
N GLU A 326 -10.46 11.53 -2.11
CA GLU A 326 -9.30 12.40 -1.80
C GLU A 326 -8.11 12.23 -2.75
N GLY A 327 -8.02 11.13 -3.51
CA GLY A 327 -6.93 10.97 -4.47
C GLY A 327 -6.92 12.04 -5.56
N ILE A 328 -8.06 12.66 -5.87
CA ILE A 328 -8.12 13.80 -6.80
C ILE A 328 -7.31 15.01 -6.30
N LEU A 329 -7.15 15.15 -4.98
CA LEU A 329 -6.45 16.27 -4.35
C LEU A 329 -4.96 16.26 -4.68
N LEU A 330 -4.40 15.15 -5.18
CA LEU A 330 -3.02 15.07 -5.68
C LEU A 330 -2.78 15.91 -6.93
N ALA A 331 -3.82 16.32 -7.66
CA ALA A 331 -3.65 17.19 -8.84
C ALA A 331 -3.03 18.55 -8.45
N ALA A 332 -3.43 19.11 -7.31
CA ALA A 332 -2.93 20.40 -6.81
C ALA A 332 -1.43 20.39 -6.48
N PRO A 333 -0.88 19.49 -5.64
CA PRO A 333 0.55 19.44 -5.37
C PRO A 333 1.38 19.08 -6.61
N LEU A 334 0.86 18.25 -7.52
CA LEU A 334 1.54 17.97 -8.80
C LEU A 334 1.66 19.25 -9.63
N PHE A 335 0.61 20.07 -9.70
CA PHE A 335 0.61 21.33 -10.43
C PHE A 335 1.58 22.33 -9.81
N ILE A 336 1.57 22.44 -8.48
CA ILE A 336 2.48 23.31 -7.73
C ILE A 336 3.94 22.94 -8.00
N GLU A 337 4.28 21.67 -7.98
CA GLU A 337 5.66 21.24 -8.24
C GLU A 337 6.07 21.45 -9.70
N TRP A 338 5.15 21.27 -10.65
CA TRP A 338 5.43 21.63 -12.04
C TRP A 338 5.67 23.13 -12.20
N ALA A 339 4.84 23.97 -11.57
CA ALA A 339 4.99 25.42 -11.59
C ALA A 339 6.30 25.87 -10.92
N ILE A 340 6.70 25.24 -9.80
CA ILE A 340 7.99 25.49 -9.15
C ILE A 340 9.13 25.10 -10.09
N ALA A 341 9.07 23.91 -10.71
CA ALA A 341 10.10 23.45 -11.63
C ALA A 341 10.25 24.37 -12.86
N ALA A 342 9.11 24.82 -13.43
CA ALA A 342 9.09 25.75 -14.55
C ALA A 342 9.69 27.12 -14.17
N ARG A 343 9.36 27.62 -12.98
CA ARG A 343 9.92 28.88 -12.47
C ARG A 343 11.42 28.78 -12.22
N GLU A 344 11.90 27.70 -11.61
CA GLU A 344 13.31 27.49 -11.30
C GLU A 344 14.17 27.27 -12.56
N GLY A 345 13.63 26.60 -13.58
CA GLY A 345 14.35 26.35 -14.83
C GLY A 345 14.28 27.49 -15.85
N GLY A 346 13.41 28.48 -15.68
CA GLY A 346 13.32 29.64 -16.56
C GLY A 346 13.08 29.27 -18.03
N ARG A 347 13.75 29.95 -18.97
CA ARG A 347 13.60 29.66 -20.42
C ARG A 347 14.15 28.28 -20.82
N GLU A 348 15.19 27.81 -20.12
CA GLU A 348 15.81 26.50 -20.38
C GLU A 348 14.88 25.34 -19.98
N PHE A 349 13.91 25.57 -19.08
CA PHE A 349 12.90 24.58 -18.74
C PHE A 349 12.04 24.17 -19.93
N PHE A 350 11.82 25.05 -20.92
CA PHE A 350 10.95 24.72 -22.05
C PHE A 350 11.71 24.12 -23.24
N ARG A 351 12.99 23.77 -23.04
CA ARG A 351 13.86 23.26 -24.11
C ARG A 351 13.47 21.87 -24.59
N TYR A 352 12.99 20.99 -23.70
CA TYR A 352 12.51 19.65 -24.05
C TYR A 352 10.99 19.57 -23.89
N TRP A 353 10.27 20.15 -24.85
CA TRP A 353 8.80 20.29 -24.81
C TRP A 353 8.04 19.01 -24.39
N LEU A 354 8.49 17.84 -24.85
CA LEU A 354 7.89 16.56 -24.48
C LEU A 354 8.02 16.25 -22.97
N ASP A 355 9.21 16.45 -22.40
CA ASP A 355 9.51 16.12 -21.00
C ASP A 355 9.02 17.18 -20.02
N ASP A 356 9.09 18.45 -20.43
CA ASP A 356 8.85 19.59 -19.56
C ASP A 356 7.41 20.11 -19.62
N ILE A 357 6.63 19.75 -20.65
CA ILE A 357 5.25 20.20 -20.84
C ILE A 357 4.28 19.04 -21.09
N VAL A 358 4.49 18.25 -22.15
CA VAL A 358 3.53 17.21 -22.54
C VAL A 358 3.38 16.14 -21.45
N LYS A 359 4.49 15.57 -20.96
CA LYS A 359 4.46 14.56 -19.88
C LYS A 359 3.85 15.08 -18.58
N PRO A 360 4.17 16.30 -18.10
CA PRO A 360 3.46 16.95 -17.00
C PRO A 360 1.96 17.07 -17.22
N ILE A 361 1.52 17.64 -18.34
CA ILE A 361 0.10 17.84 -18.64
C ILE A 361 -0.64 16.50 -18.62
N ILE A 362 -0.09 15.47 -19.26
CA ILE A 362 -0.68 14.13 -19.24
C ILE A 362 -0.73 13.60 -17.79
N GLY A 363 0.38 13.69 -17.04
CA GLY A 363 0.43 13.24 -15.65
C GLY A 363 -0.58 13.94 -14.74
N LEU A 364 -0.73 15.25 -14.91
CA LEU A 364 -1.71 16.09 -14.21
C LEU A 364 -3.15 15.71 -14.58
N ALA A 365 -3.43 15.49 -15.86
CA ALA A 365 -4.76 15.10 -16.35
C ALA A 365 -5.16 13.68 -15.92
N LEU A 366 -4.20 12.77 -15.74
CA LEU A 366 -4.47 11.41 -15.27
C LEU A 366 -5.12 11.39 -13.87
N VAL A 367 -4.78 12.32 -12.98
CA VAL A 367 -5.34 12.33 -11.61
C VAL A 367 -6.88 12.49 -11.60
N PRO A 368 -7.48 13.56 -12.16
CA PRO A 368 -8.94 13.69 -12.22
C PRO A 368 -9.60 12.61 -13.09
N LEU A 369 -8.91 12.07 -14.12
CA LEU A 369 -9.43 10.96 -14.91
C LEU A 369 -9.69 9.70 -14.07
N GLY A 370 -8.97 9.50 -12.96
CA GLY A 370 -9.26 8.43 -12.01
C GLY A 370 -10.68 8.56 -11.45
N LEU A 371 -11.00 9.70 -10.85
CA LEU A 371 -12.36 9.96 -10.33
C LEU A 371 -13.41 9.91 -11.45
N LEU A 372 -13.14 10.56 -12.59
CA LEU A 372 -14.09 10.63 -13.71
C LEU A 372 -14.42 9.23 -14.27
N SER A 373 -13.44 8.31 -14.30
CA SER A 373 -13.70 6.94 -14.75
C SER A 373 -14.65 6.20 -13.81
N TYR A 374 -14.58 6.43 -12.49
CA TYR A 374 -15.52 5.87 -11.54
C TYR A 374 -16.90 6.53 -11.64
N MET A 375 -16.97 7.85 -11.80
CA MET A 375 -18.21 8.57 -12.05
C MET A 375 -18.93 8.06 -13.32
N ALA A 376 -18.17 7.82 -14.40
CA ALA A 376 -18.71 7.22 -15.62
C ALA A 376 -19.25 5.80 -15.38
N TYR A 377 -18.56 4.99 -14.58
CA TYR A 377 -19.04 3.67 -14.19
C TYR A 377 -20.34 3.75 -13.36
N LEU A 378 -20.43 4.68 -12.40
CA LEU A 378 -21.63 4.90 -11.60
C LEU A 378 -22.82 5.37 -12.46
N TRP A 379 -22.55 6.22 -13.45
CA TRP A 379 -23.57 6.62 -14.42
C TRP A 379 -24.13 5.41 -15.19
N VAL A 380 -23.28 4.48 -15.62
CA VAL A 380 -23.72 3.26 -16.33
C VAL A 380 -24.57 2.35 -15.45
N ILE A 381 -24.19 2.13 -14.18
CA ILE A 381 -24.89 1.15 -13.32
C ILE A 381 -26.09 1.72 -12.56
N SER A 382 -26.16 3.05 -12.38
CA SER A 382 -27.16 3.68 -11.51
C SER A 382 -27.82 4.94 -12.10
N GLY A 383 -27.35 5.44 -13.25
CA GLY A 383 -27.82 6.70 -13.82
C GLY A 383 -27.31 7.97 -13.10
N ASP A 384 -26.59 7.82 -11.98
CA ASP A 384 -26.13 8.92 -11.14
C ASP A 384 -24.58 8.93 -11.03
N PRO A 385 -23.87 9.82 -11.73
CA PRO A 385 -22.41 9.90 -11.68
C PRO A 385 -21.86 10.34 -10.32
N LEU A 386 -22.68 10.96 -9.48
CA LEU A 386 -22.31 11.44 -8.14
C LEU A 386 -22.86 10.54 -7.03
N ARG A 387 -23.26 9.31 -7.37
CA ARG A 387 -23.85 8.36 -6.42
C ARG A 387 -22.99 8.17 -5.17
N PHE A 388 -21.66 8.13 -5.31
CA PHE A 388 -20.70 8.02 -4.21
C PHE A 388 -20.82 9.14 -3.15
N SER A 389 -21.25 10.33 -3.58
CA SER A 389 -21.49 11.49 -2.72
C SER A 389 -22.91 11.48 -2.15
N HIS A 390 -23.92 11.14 -2.96
CA HIS A 390 -25.31 11.14 -2.52
C HIS A 390 -25.60 10.09 -1.45
N VAL A 391 -24.97 8.90 -1.55
CA VAL A 391 -25.14 7.84 -0.55
C VAL A 391 -24.58 8.20 0.83
N GLN A 392 -23.71 9.22 0.94
CA GLN A 392 -23.12 9.67 2.21
C GLN A 392 -24.17 10.10 3.25
N THR A 393 -25.36 10.49 2.80
CA THR A 393 -26.50 10.84 3.65
C THR A 393 -26.95 9.69 4.59
N HIS A 394 -26.69 8.42 4.22
CA HIS A 394 -26.93 7.27 5.10
C HIS A 394 -26.11 7.31 6.39
N TRP A 395 -24.96 7.98 6.38
CA TRP A 395 -24.12 8.20 7.55
C TRP A 395 -24.29 9.62 8.14
N GLY A 396 -25.39 10.32 7.78
CA GLY A 396 -25.67 11.68 8.24
C GLY A 396 -24.70 12.73 7.69
N ARG A 397 -23.98 12.43 6.60
CA ARG A 397 -23.00 13.31 5.97
C ARG A 397 -23.58 13.98 4.74
N HIS A 398 -23.40 15.29 4.65
CA HIS A 398 -23.75 16.08 3.47
C HIS A 398 -22.78 17.26 3.34
N LEU A 399 -22.71 17.87 2.15
CA LEU A 399 -21.84 19.02 1.94
C LEU A 399 -22.22 20.13 2.91
N ALA A 400 -21.26 20.55 3.72
CA ALA A 400 -21.42 21.63 4.67
C ALA A 400 -20.11 22.40 4.79
N TRP A 401 -20.14 23.54 5.48
CA TRP A 401 -18.93 24.29 5.76
C TRP A 401 -18.08 23.59 6.84
N PRO A 402 -16.74 23.77 6.84
CA PRO A 402 -15.85 23.12 7.81
C PRO A 402 -16.24 23.35 9.28
N TRP A 403 -16.69 24.57 9.62
CA TRP A 403 -17.12 24.91 10.97
C TRP A 403 -18.42 24.22 11.39
N THR A 404 -19.28 23.83 10.44
CA THR A 404 -20.51 23.07 10.74
C THR A 404 -20.17 21.69 11.29
N SER A 405 -19.15 21.01 10.75
CA SER A 405 -18.71 19.72 11.26
C SER A 405 -18.16 19.83 12.68
N VAL A 406 -17.37 20.88 12.94
CA VAL A 406 -16.83 21.17 14.28
C VAL A 406 -17.95 21.50 15.27
N SER A 407 -18.88 22.40 14.92
CA SER A 407 -19.98 22.78 15.80
C SER A 407 -20.91 21.61 16.08
N THR A 408 -21.17 20.76 15.08
CA THR A 408 -22.00 19.56 15.21
C THR A 408 -21.35 18.57 16.19
N THR A 409 -20.04 18.30 16.05
CA THR A 409 -19.30 17.43 16.97
C THR A 409 -19.28 17.98 18.39
N ILE A 410 -19.03 19.29 18.59
CA ILE A 410 -19.08 19.91 19.92
C ILE A 410 -20.49 19.78 20.53
N THR A 411 -21.53 20.01 19.74
CA THR A 411 -22.92 19.88 20.19
C THR A 411 -23.23 18.44 20.60
N LYS A 412 -22.81 17.45 19.81
CA LYS A 412 -22.95 16.03 20.15
C LYS A 412 -22.23 15.68 21.44
N ILE A 413 -21.00 16.16 21.66
CA ILE A 413 -20.26 15.93 22.91
C ILE A 413 -21.02 16.53 24.09
N ALA A 414 -21.52 17.75 23.97
CA ALA A 414 -22.21 18.46 25.05
C ALA A 414 -23.55 17.83 25.45
N HIS A 415 -24.24 17.19 24.51
CA HIS A 415 -25.57 16.60 24.73
C HIS A 415 -25.57 15.08 24.80
N ALA A 416 -24.44 14.41 24.57
CA ALA A 416 -24.35 12.95 24.64
C ALA A 416 -24.40 12.48 26.10
N HIS A 417 -25.24 11.49 26.37
CA HIS A 417 -25.29 10.80 27.66
C HIS A 417 -24.47 9.50 27.67
N ALA A 418 -24.23 8.92 26.48
CA ALA A 418 -23.47 7.68 26.34
C ALA A 418 -21.95 7.97 26.34
N PRO A 419 -21.17 7.36 27.26
CA PRO A 419 -19.72 7.57 27.33
C PRO A 419 -18.99 7.25 26.03
N GLN A 420 -19.44 6.24 25.29
CA GLN A 420 -18.86 5.86 23.99
C GLN A 420 -19.01 6.97 22.94
N THR A 421 -20.18 7.61 22.87
CA THR A 421 -20.40 8.73 21.93
C THR A 421 -19.51 9.91 22.27
N ILE A 422 -19.40 10.26 23.55
CA ILE A 422 -18.50 11.32 24.03
C ILE A 422 -17.05 10.99 23.64
N ALA A 423 -16.60 9.77 23.90
CA ALA A 423 -15.24 9.35 23.59
C ALA A 423 -14.94 9.41 22.07
N ASN A 424 -15.81 8.84 21.24
CA ASN A 424 -15.63 8.82 19.79
C ASN A 424 -15.58 10.25 19.22
N GLU A 425 -16.58 11.08 19.52
CA GLU A 425 -16.64 12.45 19.00
C GLU A 425 -15.48 13.31 19.55
N SER A 426 -15.03 13.09 20.78
CA SER A 426 -13.84 13.76 21.35
C SER A 426 -12.55 13.36 20.65
N LEU A 427 -12.40 12.08 20.26
CA LEU A 427 -11.27 11.59 19.49
C LEU A 427 -11.28 12.21 18.09
N GLU A 428 -12.42 12.18 17.39
CA GLU A 428 -12.58 12.79 16.06
C GLU A 428 -12.17 14.28 16.08
N LEU A 429 -12.64 15.02 17.09
CA LEU A 429 -12.25 16.41 17.31
C LEU A 429 -10.77 16.55 17.64
N GLY A 430 -10.22 15.71 18.52
CA GLY A 430 -8.81 15.73 18.92
C GLY A 430 -7.86 15.50 17.75
N PHE A 431 -8.13 14.51 16.89
CA PHE A 431 -7.34 14.27 15.67
C PHE A 431 -7.50 15.41 14.66
N THR A 432 -8.70 15.97 14.53
CA THR A 432 -8.92 17.17 13.69
C THR A 432 -8.07 18.35 14.14
N LEU A 433 -8.07 18.65 15.45
CA LEU A 433 -7.27 19.72 16.02
C LEU A 433 -5.77 19.46 15.86
N LEU A 434 -5.31 18.21 16.07
CA LEU A 434 -3.93 17.82 15.81
C LEU A 434 -3.53 18.12 14.37
N MET A 435 -4.34 17.72 13.39
CA MET A 435 -4.07 17.96 11.98
C MET A 435 -4.02 19.47 11.66
N LEU A 436 -4.93 20.28 12.20
CA LEU A 436 -4.93 21.73 12.02
C LEU A 436 -3.67 22.40 12.62
N VAL A 437 -3.24 21.98 13.81
CA VAL A 437 -2.00 22.47 14.44
C VAL A 437 -0.78 22.11 13.61
N VAL A 438 -0.71 20.86 13.13
CA VAL A 438 0.37 20.40 12.26
C VAL A 438 0.35 21.13 10.92
N LEU A 439 -0.83 21.42 10.35
CA LEU A 439 -0.98 22.21 9.13
C LEU A 439 -0.36 23.60 9.27
N VAL A 440 -0.66 24.31 10.37
CA VAL A 440 -0.07 25.62 10.66
C VAL A 440 1.46 25.54 10.77
N ALA A 441 2.00 24.48 11.37
CA ALA A 441 3.43 24.27 11.44
C ALA A 441 4.04 23.92 10.07
N GLY A 442 3.28 23.21 9.22
CA GLY A 442 3.65 22.84 7.85
C GLY A 442 3.99 24.04 6.97
N PHE A 443 3.23 25.13 7.06
CA PHE A 443 3.50 26.37 6.32
C PHE A 443 4.91 26.95 6.58
N ARG A 444 5.53 26.63 7.72
CA ARG A 444 6.86 27.13 8.08
C ARG A 444 8.00 26.13 7.84
N ARG A 445 7.67 24.85 7.61
CA ARG A 445 8.65 23.75 7.69
C ARG A 445 8.64 22.81 6.50
N LEU A 446 7.54 22.76 5.75
CA LEU A 446 7.39 21.88 4.60
C LEU A 446 7.35 22.68 3.29
N ARG A 447 7.62 21.98 2.19
CA ARG A 447 7.42 22.51 0.83
C ARG A 447 5.94 22.86 0.61
N LEU A 448 5.67 23.85 -0.23
CA LEU A 448 4.31 24.34 -0.49
C LEU A 448 3.36 23.22 -0.96
N SER A 449 3.84 22.30 -1.81
CA SER A 449 3.04 21.17 -2.29
C SER A 449 2.56 20.27 -1.16
N TYR A 450 3.40 20.00 -0.16
CA TYR A 450 3.04 19.19 1.01
C TYR A 450 1.99 19.89 1.85
N THR A 451 2.16 21.20 2.09
CA THR A 451 1.24 21.98 2.90
C THR A 451 -0.11 22.17 2.22
N VAL A 452 -0.13 22.38 0.90
CA VAL A 452 -1.40 22.47 0.13
C VAL A 452 -2.11 21.13 0.09
N TYR A 453 -1.40 20.03 -0.17
CA TYR A 453 -1.99 18.69 -0.09
C TYR A 453 -2.57 18.43 1.30
N MET A 454 -1.80 18.75 2.35
CA MET A 454 -2.25 18.61 3.73
C MET A 454 -3.48 19.47 4.03
N ALA A 455 -3.52 20.73 3.58
CA ALA A 455 -4.67 21.60 3.75
C ALA A 455 -5.92 21.02 3.06
N LEU A 456 -5.79 20.58 1.82
CA LEU A 456 -6.92 20.01 1.06
C LEU A 456 -7.43 18.71 1.71
N SER A 457 -6.53 17.81 2.10
CA SER A 457 -6.89 16.54 2.78
C SER A 457 -7.48 16.73 4.17
N ILE A 458 -7.31 17.89 4.81
CA ILE A 458 -7.98 18.22 6.07
C ILE A 458 -9.32 18.91 5.80
N LEU A 459 -9.32 19.94 4.95
CA LEU A 459 -10.48 20.81 4.74
C LEU A 459 -11.62 20.10 4.00
N VAL A 460 -11.31 19.25 3.02
CA VAL A 460 -12.35 18.56 2.24
C VAL A 460 -13.18 17.60 3.10
N PRO A 461 -12.59 16.70 3.92
CA PRO A 461 -13.36 15.90 4.86
C PRO A 461 -14.14 16.72 5.90
N MET A 462 -13.61 17.87 6.33
CA MET A 462 -14.33 18.78 7.21
C MET A 462 -15.58 19.37 6.56
N CYS A 463 -15.69 19.41 5.23
CA CYS A 463 -16.86 19.91 4.51
C CYS A 463 -18.02 18.88 4.42
N THR A 464 -18.23 18.01 5.41
CA THR A 464 -19.18 16.88 5.31
C THR A 464 -20.20 16.78 6.45
N SER A 465 -20.47 17.91 7.13
CA SER A 465 -21.38 18.04 8.29
C SER A 465 -21.04 17.18 9.52
N SER A 466 -19.96 16.41 9.47
CA SER A 466 -19.51 15.50 10.52
C SER A 466 -17.98 15.38 10.48
N LEU A 467 -17.35 15.22 11.64
CA LEU A 467 -15.92 14.90 11.74
C LEU A 467 -15.64 13.40 11.69
N MET A 468 -16.64 12.56 11.42
CA MET A 468 -16.48 11.10 11.36
C MET A 468 -15.31 10.68 10.46
N SER A 469 -14.45 9.80 11.00
CA SER A 469 -13.26 9.22 10.38
C SER A 469 -12.05 10.13 10.21
N MET A 470 -12.00 11.28 10.88
CA MET A 470 -10.82 12.16 10.90
C MET A 470 -9.52 11.47 11.39
N PRO A 471 -9.52 10.54 12.36
CA PRO A 471 -8.34 9.76 12.70
C PRO A 471 -7.82 8.87 11.55
N ARG A 472 -8.69 8.39 10.65
CA ARG A 472 -8.29 7.64 9.45
C ARG A 472 -7.78 8.57 8.34
N PHE A 473 -8.37 9.75 8.19
CA PHE A 473 -7.82 10.79 7.31
C PHE A 473 -6.43 11.24 7.75
N ALA A 474 -6.23 11.41 9.07
CA ALA A 474 -4.91 11.70 9.65
C ALA A 474 -3.89 10.58 9.39
N LEU A 475 -4.30 9.31 9.46
CA LEU A 475 -3.44 8.14 9.27
C LEU A 475 -2.74 8.14 7.90
N VAL A 476 -3.42 8.59 6.85
CA VAL A 476 -2.89 8.60 5.47
C VAL A 476 -2.26 9.95 5.05
N LEU A 477 -2.28 10.94 5.95
CA LEU A 477 -1.75 12.29 5.74
C LEU A 477 -0.21 12.32 5.84
N PHE A 478 0.48 11.71 4.88
CA PHE A 478 1.93 11.50 4.95
C PHE A 478 2.79 12.75 5.29
N PRO A 479 2.46 14.00 4.87
CA PRO A 479 3.26 15.16 5.24
C PRO A 479 3.28 15.44 6.75
N MET A 480 2.23 15.07 7.48
CA MET A 480 2.20 15.14 8.95
C MET A 480 3.33 14.27 9.54
N PHE A 481 3.53 13.07 9.01
CA PHE A 481 4.58 12.17 9.47
C PHE A 481 5.99 12.64 9.07
N VAL A 482 6.14 13.43 8.00
CA VAL A 482 7.39 14.14 7.69
C VAL A 482 7.72 15.14 8.81
N LEU A 483 6.75 15.93 9.26
CA LEU A 483 6.92 16.87 10.39
C LEU A 483 7.23 16.14 11.69
N PHE A 484 6.53 15.06 11.99
CA PHE A 484 6.82 14.25 13.18
C PHE A 484 8.24 13.67 13.10
N GLY A 485 8.66 13.17 11.93
CA GLY A 485 10.04 12.73 11.71
C GLY A 485 11.07 13.83 11.96
N LEU A 486 10.79 15.09 11.60
CA LEU A 486 11.66 16.23 11.89
C LEU A 486 11.69 16.55 13.40
N TRP A 487 10.53 16.60 14.06
CA TRP A 487 10.43 16.90 15.49
C TRP A 487 10.97 15.80 16.38
N GLY A 488 10.88 14.54 15.94
CA GLY A 488 11.43 13.37 16.60
C GLY A 488 12.95 13.35 16.72
N GLY A 489 13.66 14.31 16.10
CA GLY A 489 15.05 14.57 16.45
C GLY A 489 15.23 15.03 17.91
N ARG A 490 14.19 15.56 18.54
CA ARG A 490 14.15 15.90 19.97
C ARG A 490 13.65 14.69 20.76
N GLN A 491 14.46 14.23 21.70
CA GLN A 491 14.13 13.05 22.52
C GLN A 491 12.82 13.21 23.30
N SER A 492 12.51 14.42 23.79
CA SER A 492 11.24 14.70 24.47
C SER A 492 10.02 14.47 23.58
N PHE A 493 10.06 14.94 22.32
CA PHE A 493 8.99 14.70 21.36
C PHE A 493 8.89 13.21 21.01
N ASN A 494 10.02 12.56 20.72
CA ASN A 494 10.03 11.13 20.41
C ASN A 494 9.40 10.30 21.54
N ASN A 495 9.83 10.54 22.78
CA ASN A 495 9.34 9.80 23.93
C ASN A 495 7.84 10.05 24.16
N ALA A 496 7.39 11.31 24.07
CA ALA A 496 5.98 11.65 24.20
C ALA A 496 5.13 11.00 23.11
N TYR A 497 5.57 11.05 21.85
CA TYR A 497 4.85 10.45 20.73
C TYR A 497 4.74 8.93 20.90
N VAL A 498 5.83 8.25 21.26
CA VAL A 498 5.84 6.79 21.46
C VAL A 498 4.98 6.39 22.66
N ALA A 499 5.13 7.10 23.79
CA ALA A 499 4.37 6.84 25.02
C ALA A 499 2.87 7.08 24.86
N PHE A 500 2.45 7.97 23.96
CA PHE A 500 1.05 8.21 23.65
C PHE A 500 0.50 7.28 22.57
N SER A 501 1.26 7.07 21.49
CA SER A 501 0.75 6.38 20.30
C SER A 501 0.66 4.87 20.49
N LEU A 502 1.64 4.24 21.16
CA LEU A 502 1.62 2.78 21.35
C LEU A 502 0.47 2.31 22.24
N PRO A 503 0.19 2.91 23.42
CA PRO A 503 -0.95 2.49 24.23
C PRO A 503 -2.28 2.73 23.54
N LEU A 504 -2.45 3.86 22.84
CA LEU A 504 -3.67 4.11 22.07
C LEU A 504 -3.82 3.13 20.91
N LEU A 505 -2.74 2.81 20.19
CA LEU A 505 -2.78 1.79 19.14
C LEU A 505 -3.16 0.42 19.70
N GLY A 506 -2.63 0.05 20.86
CA GLY A 506 -3.03 -1.17 21.56
C GLY A 506 -4.51 -1.18 21.91
N LEU A 507 -4.99 -0.10 22.56
CA LEU A 507 -6.39 0.07 22.92
C LEU A 507 -7.32 0.02 21.70
N PHE A 508 -6.99 0.77 20.65
CA PHE A 508 -7.75 0.82 19.39
C PHE A 508 -7.76 -0.51 18.66
N THR A 509 -6.66 -1.26 18.72
CA THR A 509 -6.60 -2.63 18.18
C THR A 509 -7.52 -3.57 18.96
N VAL A 510 -7.52 -3.49 20.30
CA VAL A 510 -8.43 -4.27 21.14
C VAL A 510 -9.89 -3.93 20.86
N LEU A 511 -10.23 -2.64 20.83
CA LEU A 511 -11.58 -2.15 20.54
C LEU A 511 -12.05 -2.59 19.15
N PHE A 512 -11.21 -2.44 18.14
CA PHE A 512 -11.51 -2.93 16.79
C PHE A 512 -11.72 -4.46 16.78
N ALA A 513 -10.86 -5.20 17.50
CA ALA A 513 -10.96 -6.63 17.70
C ALA A 513 -12.16 -7.08 18.55
N ASP A 514 -12.94 -6.14 19.09
CA ASP A 514 -14.20 -6.37 19.82
C ASP A 514 -15.43 -5.70 19.14
N TRP A 515 -15.31 -5.28 17.86
CA TRP A 515 -16.40 -4.64 17.10
C TRP A 515 -16.84 -3.29 17.69
N TYR A 516 -15.92 -2.56 18.35
CA TYR A 516 -16.12 -1.16 18.64
C TYR A 516 -15.69 -0.29 17.46
N TRP A 517 -16.41 0.81 17.26
CA TRP A 517 -16.05 1.82 16.28
C TRP A 517 -14.90 2.64 16.84
N VAL A 518 -13.81 2.72 16.10
CA VAL A 518 -12.57 3.37 16.53
C VAL A 518 -12.24 4.59 15.66
N ALA A 519 -12.54 4.56 14.37
CA ALA A 519 -12.39 5.66 13.43
C ALA A 519 -13.05 5.36 12.09
#